data_AF-A0A8X6RSH5-F1
#
_entry.id   AF-A0A8X6RSH5-F1
#
_cell.length_a   1.000
_cell.length_b   1.000
_cell.length_c   1.000
_cell.angle_alpha   90.00
_cell.angle_beta   90.00
_cell.angle_gamma   90.00
#
_symmetry.space_group_name_H-M   'P 1'
#
loop_
_entity.id
_entity.type
_entity.pdbx_description
1 polymer ?
#
loop_
_entity_poly.entity_id
_entity_poly.type
_entity_poly.pdbx_seq_one_letter_code
_entity_poly.pdbx_strand_id
1 'polypeptide(L)'
;MANNQSVRRHRDAFTRGRIIGKLEEGRSVTSVAAEFGIAHSIVSRLWRQFQTTGTAIRGFSRGRRRGTTPADDRYIVLQARRNRRQTAGKIARHTTQATGRPISRFTVARRLHGGGLFARRPVRCVPLTHAHRRRRSLWCREHRNWRDNEWGRVLFTYESRFSLSSDSHRILI
;
A
#
# COMPACT_ATOMS: atom_id res chain seq x y z
N MET A 1 -46.83 -12.22 12.96
CA MET A 1 -45.63 -12.82 13.60
C MET A 1 -44.41 -12.07 13.09
N ALA A 2 -43.79 -11.23 13.93
CA ALA A 2 -42.70 -10.34 13.50
C ALA A 2 -41.36 -11.08 13.46
N ASN A 3 -40.76 -11.12 12.27
CA ASN A 3 -39.51 -11.81 11.95
C ASN A 3 -38.32 -11.15 12.69
N ASN A 4 -37.94 -11.71 13.84
CA ASN A 4 -36.84 -11.21 14.66
C ASN A 4 -35.50 -11.71 14.10
N GLN A 5 -35.09 -11.23 12.93
CA GLN A 5 -33.69 -11.33 12.51
C GLN A 5 -32.86 -10.36 13.36
N SER A 6 -32.41 -10.83 14.52
CA SER A 6 -31.51 -10.08 15.40
C SER A 6 -30.12 -9.97 14.76
N VAL A 7 -29.96 -9.07 13.80
CA VAL A 7 -28.64 -8.64 13.33
C VAL A 7 -27.91 -8.08 14.56
N ARG A 8 -26.80 -8.70 14.96
CA ARG A 8 -25.96 -8.20 16.06
C ARG A 8 -25.37 -6.83 15.67
N ARG A 9 -26.11 -5.76 15.95
CA ARG A 9 -25.66 -4.39 15.71
C ARG A 9 -24.68 -3.97 16.80
N HIS A 10 -23.54 -3.47 16.38
CA HIS A 10 -22.55 -2.89 17.27
C HIS A 10 -23.10 -1.60 17.88
N ARG A 11 -23.04 -1.48 19.22
CA ARG A 11 -23.48 -0.25 19.90
C ARG A 11 -22.40 0.81 19.86
N ASP A 12 -22.82 2.05 19.66
CA ASP A 12 -21.94 3.20 19.65
C ASP A 12 -21.28 3.44 21.02
N ALA A 13 -20.10 4.06 21.01
CA ALA A 13 -19.32 4.35 22.20
C ALA A 13 -20.09 5.24 23.19
N PHE A 14 -20.87 6.21 22.70
CA PHE A 14 -21.69 7.08 23.53
C PHE A 14 -22.75 6.30 24.32
N THR A 15 -23.44 5.39 23.64
CA THR A 15 -24.46 4.53 24.28
C THR A 15 -23.83 3.63 25.33
N ARG A 16 -22.64 3.08 25.05
CA ARG A 16 -21.89 2.25 26.02
C ARG A 16 -21.48 3.07 27.24
N GLY A 17 -21.03 4.31 27.06
CA GLY A 17 -20.69 5.23 28.16
C GLY A 17 -21.88 5.53 29.06
N ARG A 18 -23.05 5.85 28.49
CA ARG A 18 -24.28 6.08 29.27
C ARG A 18 -24.71 4.86 30.09
N ILE A 19 -24.59 3.66 29.53
CA ILE A 19 -24.89 2.42 30.25
C ILE A 19 -23.93 2.23 31.43
N ILE A 20 -22.63 2.48 31.23
CA ILE A 20 -21.61 2.36 32.26
C ILE A 20 -21.84 3.39 33.39
N GLY A 21 -22.09 4.67 33.06
CA GLY A 21 -22.33 5.70 34.07
C GLY A 21 -23.52 5.36 34.98
N LYS A 22 -24.62 4.84 34.43
CA LYS A 22 -25.76 4.38 35.24
C LYS A 22 -25.43 3.19 36.15
N LEU A 23 -24.53 2.31 35.72
CA LEU A 23 -24.08 1.18 36.54
C LEU A 23 -23.12 1.64 37.64
N GLU A 24 -22.30 2.66 37.40
CA GLU A 24 -21.46 3.31 38.42
C GLU A 24 -22.31 4.03 39.48
N GLU A 25 -23.46 4.59 39.10
CA GLU A 25 -24.48 5.15 40.02
C GLU A 25 -25.19 4.08 40.88
N GLY A 26 -24.87 2.79 40.73
CA GLY A 26 -25.44 1.70 41.53
C GLY A 26 -26.76 1.12 40.99
N ARG A 27 -27.20 1.50 39.78
CA ARG A 27 -28.41 0.92 39.17
C ARG A 27 -28.19 -0.55 38.84
N SER A 28 -29.23 -1.36 38.98
CA SER A 28 -29.16 -2.78 38.63
C SER A 28 -29.02 -3.01 37.12
N VAL A 29 -28.29 -4.06 36.74
CA VAL A 29 -28.10 -4.46 35.33
C VAL A 29 -29.44 -4.68 34.63
N THR A 30 -30.43 -5.25 35.33
CA THR A 30 -31.79 -5.49 34.82
C THR A 30 -32.53 -4.19 34.51
N SER A 31 -32.46 -3.21 35.41
CA SER A 31 -33.07 -1.88 35.19
C SER A 31 -32.47 -1.18 33.98
N VAL A 32 -31.14 -1.17 33.89
CA VAL A 32 -30.42 -0.55 32.77
C VAL A 32 -30.69 -1.29 31.46
N ALA A 33 -30.76 -2.63 31.48
CA ALA A 33 -31.10 -3.42 30.30
C ALA A 33 -32.50 -3.11 29.76
N ALA A 34 -33.50 -3.01 30.65
CA ALA A 34 -34.87 -2.65 30.28
C ALA A 34 -34.96 -1.22 29.71
N GLU A 35 -34.31 -0.26 30.36
CA GLU A 35 -34.33 1.15 29.93
C GLU A 35 -33.77 1.35 28.51
N PHE A 36 -32.67 0.68 28.18
CA PHE A 36 -32.01 0.81 26.88
C PHE A 36 -32.48 -0.25 25.85
N GLY A 37 -33.49 -1.07 26.18
CA GLY A 37 -34.00 -2.13 25.31
C GLY A 37 -32.93 -3.14 24.90
N ILE A 38 -32.04 -3.52 25.82
CA ILE A 38 -30.89 -4.41 25.56
C ILE A 38 -31.11 -5.74 26.26
N ALA A 39 -30.64 -6.82 25.65
CA ALA A 39 -30.45 -8.06 26.38
C ALA A 39 -29.53 -7.84 27.60
N HIS A 40 -29.99 -8.31 28.77
CA HIS A 40 -29.26 -8.29 30.04
C HIS A 40 -27.81 -8.79 29.91
N SER A 41 -27.59 -9.85 29.11
CA SER A 41 -26.26 -10.44 28.88
C SER A 41 -25.26 -9.48 28.22
N ILE A 42 -25.72 -8.54 27.39
CA ILE A 42 -24.87 -7.53 26.76
C ILE A 42 -24.44 -6.48 27.79
N VAL A 43 -25.37 -6.03 28.63
CA VAL A 43 -25.09 -5.06 29.70
C VAL A 43 -24.15 -5.65 30.74
N SER A 44 -24.41 -6.88 31.18
CA SER A 44 -23.53 -7.60 32.10
C SER A 44 -22.12 -7.80 31.54
N ARG A 45 -22.00 -8.18 30.26
CA ARG A 45 -20.69 -8.33 29.60
C ARG A 45 -19.97 -6.98 29.45
N LEU A 46 -20.70 -5.92 29.12
CA LEU A 46 -20.16 -4.56 29.02
C LEU A 46 -19.61 -4.09 30.38
N TRP A 47 -20.37 -4.31 31.46
CA TRP A 47 -19.97 -3.96 32.81
C TRP A 47 -18.70 -4.68 33.24
N ARG A 48 -18.65 -6.00 33.05
CA ARG A 48 -17.45 -6.80 33.36
C ARG A 48 -16.24 -6.37 32.55
N GLN A 49 -16.43 -6.07 31.25
CA GLN A 49 -15.37 -5.53 30.40
C GLN A 49 -14.86 -4.20 30.97
N PHE A 50 -15.76 -3.30 31.33
CA PHE A 50 -15.40 -2.00 31.90
C PHE A 50 -14.65 -2.13 33.23
N GLN A 51 -15.11 -2.98 34.15
CA GLN A 51 -14.38 -3.25 35.41
C GLN A 51 -12.96 -3.76 35.19
N THR A 52 -12.70 -4.49 34.09
CA THR A 52 -11.36 -5.01 33.77
C THR A 52 -10.49 -4.00 33.02
N THR A 53 -11.06 -3.24 32.08
CA THR A 53 -10.29 -2.38 31.15
C THR A 53 -10.40 -0.88 31.43
N GLY A 54 -11.33 -0.45 32.28
CA GLY A 54 -11.61 0.95 32.58
C GLY A 54 -12.13 1.77 31.39
N THR A 55 -12.50 1.12 30.27
CA THR A 55 -12.89 1.83 29.04
C THR A 55 -14.24 1.36 28.53
N ALA A 56 -15.11 2.33 28.20
CA ALA A 56 -16.34 2.09 27.46
C ALA A 56 -16.08 1.81 25.97
N ILE A 57 -14.89 2.20 25.49
CA ILE A 57 -14.47 2.07 24.10
C ILE A 57 -14.18 0.61 23.77
N ARG A 58 -14.55 0.20 22.56
CA ARG A 58 -14.22 -1.13 22.07
C ARG A 58 -12.75 -1.20 21.68
N GLY A 59 -12.02 -2.16 22.21
CA GLY A 59 -10.67 -2.48 21.76
C GLY A 59 -10.66 -2.92 20.29
N PHE A 60 -9.63 -2.51 19.55
CA PHE A 60 -9.44 -2.95 18.16
C PHE A 60 -9.18 -4.47 18.14
N SER A 61 -9.95 -5.19 17.31
CA SER A 61 -9.69 -6.62 17.11
C SER A 61 -8.40 -6.78 16.32
N ARG A 62 -7.44 -7.55 16.85
CA ARG A 62 -6.25 -7.93 16.10
C ARG A 62 -6.72 -8.77 14.90
N GLY A 63 -6.68 -8.16 13.71
CA GLY A 63 -7.06 -8.82 12.47
C GLY A 63 -6.23 -10.05 12.17
N ARG A 64 -6.55 -10.74 11.07
CA ARG A 64 -5.83 -11.95 10.65
C ARG A 64 -4.32 -11.71 10.58
N ARG A 65 -3.55 -12.61 11.18
CA ARG A 65 -2.08 -12.57 11.12
C ARG A 65 -1.59 -12.58 9.66
N ARG A 66 -0.49 -11.87 9.42
CA ARG A 66 0.14 -11.82 8.09
C ARG A 66 0.74 -13.20 7.75
N GLY A 67 0.63 -13.60 6.49
CA GLY A 67 1.27 -14.82 5.98
C GLY A 67 2.76 -14.66 5.65
N THR A 68 3.30 -13.43 5.70
CA THR A 68 4.71 -13.13 5.51
C THR A 68 5.30 -12.51 6.78
N THR A 69 6.58 -12.78 7.01
CA THR A 69 7.37 -12.19 8.10
C THR A 69 8.09 -10.92 7.63
N PRO A 70 8.58 -10.07 8.55
CA PRO A 70 9.42 -8.92 8.17
C PRO A 70 10.69 -9.31 7.40
N ALA A 71 11.24 -10.52 7.63
CA ALA A 71 12.37 -11.03 6.86
C ALA A 71 11.98 -11.33 5.40
N ASP A 72 10.83 -11.97 5.19
CA ASP A 72 10.31 -12.25 3.84
C ASP A 72 10.03 -10.95 3.08
N ASP A 73 9.44 -9.96 3.76
CA ASP A 73 9.12 -8.65 3.17
C ASP A 73 10.43 -7.93 2.73
N ARG A 74 11.49 -7.99 3.54
CA ARG A 74 12.83 -7.48 3.15
C ARG A 74 13.41 -8.23 1.96
N TYR A 75 13.31 -9.55 1.94
CA TYR A 75 13.78 -10.36 0.82
C TYR A 75 13.05 -10.01 -0.49
N ILE A 76 11.72 -9.87 -0.45
CA ILE A 76 10.90 -9.45 -1.59
C ILE A 76 11.37 -8.10 -2.15
N VAL A 77 11.57 -7.11 -1.28
CA VAL A 77 12.05 -5.78 -1.69
C VAL A 77 13.45 -5.85 -2.28
N LEU A 78 14.35 -6.66 -1.69
CA LEU A 78 15.72 -6.82 -2.19
C LEU A 78 15.75 -7.45 -3.58
N GLN A 79 14.93 -8.48 -3.84
CA GLN A 79 14.84 -9.11 -5.16
C GLN A 79 14.39 -8.09 -6.23
N ALA A 80 13.34 -7.31 -5.95
CA ALA A 80 12.86 -6.28 -6.86
C ALA A 80 13.89 -5.16 -7.11
N ARG A 81 14.71 -4.81 -6.11
CA ARG A 81 15.77 -3.81 -6.28
C ARG A 81 16.93 -4.34 -7.13
N ARG A 82 17.33 -5.60 -6.94
CA ARG A 82 18.40 -6.24 -7.73
C ARG A 82 18.00 -6.40 -9.20
N ASN A 83 16.75 -6.78 -9.46
CA ASN A 83 16.23 -6.88 -10.81
C ASN A 83 14.89 -6.16 -10.94
N ARG A 84 14.97 -4.87 -11.32
CA ARG A 84 13.79 -3.99 -11.48
C ARG A 84 12.80 -4.43 -12.56
N ARG A 85 13.17 -5.38 -13.43
CA ARG A 85 12.30 -5.94 -14.47
C ARG A 85 11.60 -7.24 -14.03
N GLN A 86 11.94 -7.76 -12.86
CA GLN A 86 11.36 -9.01 -12.37
C GLN A 86 9.89 -8.80 -11.99
N THR A 87 9.02 -9.72 -12.40
CA THR A 87 7.60 -9.64 -12.08
C THR A 87 7.31 -10.10 -10.66
N ALA A 88 6.24 -9.58 -10.06
CA ALA A 88 5.79 -10.00 -8.74
C ALA A 88 5.50 -11.51 -8.66
N GLY A 89 5.04 -12.13 -9.77
CA GLY A 89 4.82 -13.57 -9.85
C GLY A 89 6.13 -14.37 -9.78
N LYS A 90 7.18 -13.91 -10.46
CA LYS A 90 8.50 -14.56 -10.39
C LYS A 90 9.11 -14.41 -9.00
N ILE A 91 9.01 -13.22 -8.40
CA ILE A 91 9.43 -12.99 -7.00
C ILE A 91 8.67 -13.94 -6.06
N ALA A 92 7.35 -14.07 -6.22
CA ALA A 92 6.54 -14.98 -5.41
C ALA A 92 7.00 -16.44 -5.48
N ARG A 93 7.37 -16.91 -6.68
CA ARG A 93 7.94 -18.26 -6.86
C ARG A 93 9.26 -18.41 -6.12
N HIS A 94 10.17 -17.44 -6.25
CA HIS A 94 11.46 -17.47 -5.54
C HIS A 94 11.29 -17.41 -4.02
N THR A 95 10.40 -16.56 -3.50
CA THR A 95 10.14 -16.46 -2.05
C THR A 95 9.48 -17.74 -1.54
N THR A 96 8.56 -18.34 -2.30
CA THR A 96 7.95 -19.62 -1.93
C THR A 96 8.99 -20.73 -1.86
N GLN A 97 9.91 -20.80 -2.83
CA GLN A 97 11.02 -21.76 -2.82
C GLN A 97 11.97 -21.56 -1.64
N ALA A 98 12.26 -20.30 -1.26
CA ALA A 98 13.17 -19.99 -0.16
C ALA A 98 12.55 -20.22 1.23
N THR A 99 11.24 -20.03 1.38
CA THR A 99 10.55 -20.05 2.68
C THR A 99 9.72 -21.32 2.93
N GLY A 100 9.49 -22.13 1.89
CA GLY A 100 8.59 -23.29 1.92
C GLY A 100 7.10 -22.95 2.05
N ARG A 101 6.74 -21.66 2.05
CA ARG A 101 5.35 -21.19 2.23
C ARG A 101 4.81 -20.63 0.92
N PRO A 102 3.63 -21.07 0.46
CA PRO A 102 3.05 -20.56 -0.78
C PRO A 102 2.65 -19.09 -0.61
N ILE A 103 3.30 -18.20 -1.35
CA ILE A 103 2.98 -16.77 -1.37
C ILE A 103 2.39 -16.42 -2.74
N SER A 104 1.23 -15.76 -2.73
CA SER A 104 0.60 -15.32 -3.97
C SER A 104 1.27 -14.05 -4.54
N ARG A 105 1.18 -13.89 -5.87
CA ARG A 105 1.67 -12.68 -6.55
C ARG A 105 1.09 -11.38 -5.98
N PHE A 106 -0.16 -11.42 -5.50
CA PHE A 106 -0.85 -10.26 -4.93
C PHE A 106 -0.29 -9.88 -3.56
N THR A 107 0.10 -10.87 -2.76
CA THR A 107 0.79 -10.61 -1.49
C THR A 107 2.13 -9.96 -1.75
N VAL A 108 2.92 -10.47 -2.70
CA VAL A 108 4.18 -9.83 -3.11
C VAL A 108 3.96 -8.40 -3.57
N ALA A 109 2.96 -8.13 -4.42
CA ALA A 109 2.64 -6.78 -4.87
C ALA A 109 2.32 -5.83 -3.71
N ARG A 110 1.50 -6.27 -2.73
CA ARG A 110 1.23 -5.50 -1.51
C ARG A 110 2.50 -5.20 -0.71
N ARG A 111 3.44 -6.15 -0.63
CA ARG A 111 4.73 -5.94 0.06
C ARG A 111 5.64 -4.97 -0.68
N LEU A 112 5.69 -5.06 -2.01
CA LEU A 112 6.42 -4.11 -2.84
C LEU A 112 5.88 -2.69 -2.67
N HIS A 113 4.55 -2.52 -2.70
CA HIS A 113 3.92 -1.21 -2.45
C HIS A 113 4.23 -0.70 -1.03
N GLY A 114 4.16 -1.55 -0.01
CA GLY A 114 4.57 -1.20 1.35
C GLY A 114 6.03 -0.78 1.48
N GLY A 115 6.90 -1.27 0.58
CA GLY A 115 8.30 -0.86 0.44
C GLY A 115 8.54 0.29 -0.54
N GLY A 116 7.48 0.96 -1.02
CA GLY A 116 7.55 2.09 -1.95
C GLY A 116 7.93 1.73 -3.40
N LEU A 117 7.84 0.45 -3.77
CA LEU A 117 8.16 -0.02 -5.12
C LEU A 117 6.90 -0.22 -5.94
N PHE A 118 6.79 0.53 -7.03
CA PHE A 118 5.64 0.50 -7.94
C PHE A 118 6.09 0.13 -9.35
N ALA A 119 5.19 -0.51 -10.10
CA ALA A 119 5.43 -0.79 -11.50
C ALA A 119 5.52 0.52 -12.30
N ARG A 120 6.55 0.64 -13.14
CA ARG A 120 6.77 1.77 -14.05
C ARG A 120 7.21 1.25 -15.41
N ARG A 121 6.88 2.00 -16.46
CA ARG A 121 7.40 1.74 -17.81
C ARG A 121 8.77 2.42 -17.96
N PRO A 122 9.83 1.69 -18.33
CA PRO A 122 11.12 2.32 -18.59
C PRO A 122 11.02 3.25 -19.81
N VAL A 123 11.73 4.37 -19.76
CA VAL A 123 11.86 5.29 -20.90
C VAL A 123 12.60 4.56 -22.03
N ARG A 124 12.10 4.70 -23.26
CA ARG A 124 12.80 4.20 -24.46
C ARG A 124 13.95 5.16 -24.76
N CYS A 125 15.16 4.65 -24.79
CA CYS A 125 16.37 5.43 -25.09
C CYS A 125 17.16 4.73 -26.19
N VAL A 126 17.85 5.52 -27.03
CA VAL A 126 18.81 4.98 -27.99
C VAL A 126 19.96 4.33 -27.22
N PRO A 127 20.29 3.06 -27.47
CA PRO A 127 21.40 2.40 -26.79
C PRO A 127 22.74 3.09 -27.10
N LEU A 128 23.37 3.66 -26.06
CA LEU A 128 24.71 4.23 -26.19
C LEU A 128 25.76 3.16 -25.90
N THR A 129 26.68 2.97 -26.85
CA THR A 129 27.92 2.20 -26.66
C THR A 129 28.80 2.87 -25.61
N HIS A 130 29.77 2.12 -25.06
CA HIS A 130 30.71 2.66 -24.09
C HIS A 130 31.50 3.86 -24.64
N ALA A 131 31.95 3.76 -25.90
CA ALA A 131 32.66 4.84 -26.58
C ALA A 131 31.80 6.12 -26.74
N HIS A 132 30.51 5.97 -27.08
CA HIS A 132 29.58 7.11 -27.15
C HIS A 132 29.43 7.80 -25.79
N ARG A 133 29.27 7.04 -24.71
CA ARG A 133 29.14 7.59 -23.35
C ARG A 133 30.39 8.37 -22.95
N ARG A 134 31.59 7.82 -23.23
CA ARG A 134 32.86 8.49 -22.94
C ARG A 134 32.98 9.81 -23.70
N ARG A 135 32.76 9.80 -25.02
CA ARG A 135 32.85 11.02 -25.85
C ARG A 135 31.85 12.08 -25.43
N ARG A 136 30.59 11.71 -25.20
CA ARG A 136 29.55 12.65 -24.74
C ARG A 136 29.89 13.25 -23.38
N SER A 137 30.34 12.42 -22.43
CA SER A 137 30.76 12.88 -21.10
C SER A 137 31.96 13.83 -21.17
N LEU A 138 32.96 13.51 -21.98
CA LEU A 138 34.14 14.36 -22.19
C LEU A 138 33.73 15.72 -22.77
N TRP A 139 32.93 15.71 -23.84
CA TRP A 139 32.44 16.92 -24.47
C TRP A 139 31.68 17.80 -23.46
N CYS A 140 30.76 17.23 -22.67
CA CYS A 140 30.05 17.99 -21.64
C CYS A 140 30.98 18.55 -20.56
N ARG A 141 32.10 17.89 -20.23
CA ARG A 141 33.07 18.38 -19.24
C ARG A 141 33.90 19.52 -19.79
N GLU A 142 34.40 19.39 -21.02
CA GLU A 142 35.17 20.43 -21.72
C GLU A 142 34.36 21.73 -21.87
N HIS A 143 33.05 21.59 -22.14
CA HIS A 143 32.15 22.71 -22.40
C HIS A 143 31.32 23.11 -21.17
N ARG A 144 31.58 22.53 -19.99
CA ARG A 144 30.77 22.76 -18.77
C ARG A 144 30.76 24.22 -18.33
N ASN A 145 31.88 24.90 -18.50
CA ASN A 145 32.11 26.26 -18.01
C ASN A 145 32.04 27.31 -19.13
N TRP A 146 31.58 26.92 -20.32
CA TRP A 146 31.43 27.84 -21.43
C TRP A 146 30.41 28.93 -21.12
N ARG A 147 30.76 30.16 -21.46
CA ARG A 147 29.92 31.36 -21.31
C ARG A 147 29.13 31.64 -22.59
N ASP A 148 28.15 32.54 -22.51
CA ASP A 148 27.22 32.81 -23.61
C ASP A 148 27.91 33.22 -24.92
N ASN A 149 29.03 33.94 -24.84
CA ASN A 149 29.83 34.32 -26.00
C ASN A 149 30.53 33.14 -26.68
N GLU A 150 30.84 32.07 -25.95
CA GLU A 150 31.41 30.83 -26.48
C GLU A 150 30.33 29.96 -27.09
N TRP A 151 29.16 29.85 -26.43
CA TRP A 151 27.98 29.19 -27.00
C TRP A 151 27.48 29.88 -28.27
N GLY A 152 27.55 31.21 -28.34
CA GLY A 152 27.17 32.00 -29.52
C GLY A 152 28.01 31.71 -30.77
N ARG A 153 29.13 30.99 -30.64
CA ARG A 153 29.96 30.54 -31.77
C ARG A 153 29.60 29.15 -32.28
N VAL A 154 28.70 28.41 -31.60
CA VAL A 154 28.31 27.05 -31.98
C VAL A 154 27.01 27.07 -32.76
N LEU A 155 27.06 26.56 -33.99
CA LEU A 155 25.86 26.27 -34.77
C LEU A 155 25.46 24.79 -34.56
N PHE A 156 24.27 24.57 -34.02
CA PHE A 156 23.67 23.24 -33.94
C PHE A 156 22.82 22.99 -35.18
N THR A 157 23.24 22.05 -36.03
CA THR A 157 22.44 21.56 -37.16
C THR A 157 21.96 20.14 -36.87
N TYR A 158 20.75 19.83 -37.30
CA TYR A 158 20.20 18.48 -37.23
C TYR A 158 19.24 18.25 -38.39
N GLU A 159 19.10 16.99 -38.80
CA GLU A 159 18.13 16.59 -39.81
C GLU A 159 16.96 15.86 -39.15
N SER A 160 15.74 16.35 -39.38
CA SER A 160 14.49 15.65 -39.06
C SER A 160 13.93 14.99 -40.31
N ARG A 161 13.50 13.74 -40.19
CA ARG A 161 12.71 13.08 -41.25
C ARG A 161 11.23 13.29 -40.95
N PHE A 162 10.51 13.92 -41.87
CA PHE A 162 9.05 14.04 -41.82
C PHE A 162 8.46 13.11 -42.88
N SER A 163 7.50 12.26 -42.51
CA SER A 163 6.78 11.39 -43.43
C SER A 163 5.33 11.87 -43.60
N LEU A 164 4.82 11.86 -44.83
CA LEU A 164 3.43 12.22 -45.16
C LEU A 164 2.43 11.11 -44.79
N SER A 165 2.91 9.89 -44.56
CA SER A 165 2.13 8.75 -44.08
C SER A 165 2.55 8.36 -42.66
N SER A 166 1.58 7.99 -41.83
CA SER A 166 1.85 7.51 -40.48
C SER A 166 2.28 6.04 -40.48
N ASP A 167 3.46 5.75 -39.94
CA ASP A 167 3.94 4.38 -39.65
C ASP A 167 3.32 3.81 -38.36
N SER A 168 2.32 4.50 -37.80
CA SER A 168 1.58 3.97 -36.66
C SER A 168 0.55 2.96 -37.16
N HIS A 169 0.76 1.67 -36.86
CA HIS A 169 -0.30 0.64 -36.82
C HIS A 169 -1.36 0.93 -35.73
N ARG A 170 -1.77 2.18 -35.57
CA ARG A 170 -2.84 2.61 -34.68
C ARG A 170 -4.04 2.93 -35.54
N ILE A 171 -5.09 2.13 -35.37
CA ILE A 171 -6.43 2.53 -35.77
C ILE A 171 -6.79 3.72 -34.88
N LEU A 172 -6.97 4.89 -35.49
CA LEU A 172 -7.65 6.00 -34.84
C LEU A 172 -9.14 5.65 -34.88
N ILE A 173 -9.74 5.53 -33.70
CA ILE A 173 -11.20 5.43 -33.52
C ILE A 173 -11.79 6.82 -33.65
#